data_AF-A0A380MQ87-F1
#
_entry.id   AF-A0A380MQ87-F1
#
_cell.length_a   1.000
_cell.length_b   1.000
_cell.length_c   1.000
_cell.angle_alpha   90.00
_cell.angle_beta   90.00
_cell.angle_gamma   90.00
#
_symmetry.space_group_name_H-M   'P 1'
#
loop_
_entity.id
_entity.type
_entity.pdbx_description
1 polymer ?
#
loop_
_entity_poly.entity_id
_entity_poly.type
_entity_poly.pdbx_seq_one_letter_code
_entity_poly.pdbx_strand_id
1 'polypeptide(L)'
;MSTPDGEQTIPVTQEMIDAGKTEVSFTPKADGENNEVTAYVKDPAGNESAKGKDASTSQTGNSTAAVTGVELGGSADDGYLNAKEVGGQDSVSVPVTIGLNGDVKEGDTVTIDVNGTLSTHTVTADEANAHSITASVDIPSSQDGTVVVKASVTATATGNTPAANSAQDDVIVDTGVPGDVNGDKTRMAQTTTAPPKTVRRKSASKTAEIMHSTQLT
;
A
#
# COMPACT_ATOMS: atom_id res chain seq x y z
N MET A 1 43.43 6.60 3.68
CA MET A 1 42.73 7.88 3.43
C MET A 1 41.54 7.67 2.54
N SER A 2 40.47 7.14 3.10
CA SER A 2 39.12 7.55 2.74
C SER A 2 38.38 7.43 4.06
N THR A 3 38.32 8.55 4.74
CA THR A 3 37.37 8.89 5.79
C THR A 3 36.48 9.95 5.14
N PRO A 4 35.16 9.98 5.39
CA PRO A 4 34.26 10.88 4.67
C PRO A 4 34.67 12.36 4.71
N ASP A 5 35.39 12.79 5.75
CA ASP A 5 35.89 14.16 5.92
C ASP A 5 37.42 14.32 5.69
N GLY A 6 38.10 13.32 5.13
CA GLY A 6 39.55 13.36 4.90
C GLY A 6 40.42 12.93 6.09
N GLU A 7 41.75 12.99 5.93
CA GLU A 7 42.75 12.51 6.89
C GLU A 7 42.67 13.24 8.24
N GLN A 8 42.42 12.51 9.33
CA GLN A 8 42.46 13.06 10.69
C GLN A 8 43.60 12.42 11.48
N THR A 9 44.40 13.25 12.15
CA THR A 9 45.45 12.81 13.08
C THR A 9 45.04 13.16 14.49
N ILE A 10 44.94 12.16 15.36
CA ILE A 10 44.53 12.34 16.76
C ILE A 10 45.72 11.97 17.65
N PRO A 11 46.22 12.88 18.50
CA PRO A 11 47.26 12.55 19.47
C PRO A 11 46.71 11.56 20.50
N VAL A 12 47.45 10.48 20.74
CA VAL A 12 47.08 9.48 21.75
C VAL A 12 47.29 10.07 23.14
N THR A 13 46.22 10.22 23.91
CA THR A 13 46.28 10.68 25.31
C THR A 13 46.24 9.49 26.27
N GLN A 14 46.67 9.70 27.53
CA GLN A 14 46.61 8.67 28.56
C GLN A 14 45.17 8.19 28.80
N GLU A 15 44.19 9.08 28.70
CA GLU A 15 42.77 8.75 28.83
C GLU A 15 42.27 7.80 27.73
N MET A 16 42.73 7.96 26.49
CA MET A 16 42.40 7.04 25.39
C MET A 16 43.00 5.65 25.60
N ILE A 17 44.21 5.60 26.17
CA ILE A 17 44.89 4.34 26.51
C ILE A 17 44.13 3.64 27.63
N ASP A 18 43.79 4.37 28.70
CA ASP A 18 43.07 3.83 29.86
C ASP A 18 41.66 3.35 29.48
N ALA A 19 40.99 4.05 28.56
CA ALA A 19 39.68 3.68 28.04
C ALA A 19 39.75 2.57 26.96
N GLY A 20 40.92 2.34 26.35
CA GLY A 20 41.12 1.39 25.26
C GLY A 20 40.35 1.72 23.98
N LYS A 21 39.85 2.95 23.82
CA LYS A 21 39.06 3.39 22.66
C LYS A 21 39.23 4.89 22.37
N THR A 22 38.97 5.26 21.13
CA THR A 22 38.86 6.65 20.65
C THR A 22 37.67 6.73 19.72
N GLU A 23 36.84 7.76 19.88
CA GLU A 23 35.65 7.98 19.04
C GLU A 23 35.92 9.11 18.04
N VAL A 24 35.54 8.89 16.79
CA VAL A 24 35.65 9.88 15.71
C VAL A 24 34.30 9.94 15.01
N SER A 25 33.74 11.14 14.92
CA SER A 25 32.54 11.40 14.13
C SER A 25 32.93 11.86 12.74
N PHE A 26 32.13 11.49 11.75
CA PHE A 26 32.26 11.98 10.40
C PHE A 26 30.90 12.39 9.83
N THR A 27 30.90 13.22 8.79
CA THR A 27 29.68 13.52 8.03
C THR A 27 29.34 12.30 7.16
N PRO A 28 28.17 11.66 7.34
CA PRO A 28 27.77 10.56 6.47
C PRO A 28 27.72 11.04 5.01
N LYS A 29 28.13 10.19 4.09
CA LYS A 29 27.90 10.42 2.65
C LYS A 29 26.42 10.41 2.33
N ALA A 30 26.07 10.80 1.10
CA ALA A 30 24.70 10.75 0.61
C ALA A 30 24.05 9.36 0.80
N ASP A 31 22.73 9.33 0.89
CA ASP A 31 21.98 8.08 1.06
C ASP A 31 22.31 7.06 -0.04
N GLY A 32 22.48 5.80 0.35
CA GLY A 32 22.91 4.72 -0.52
C GLY A 32 24.42 4.66 -0.79
N GLU A 33 25.21 5.67 -0.38
CA GLU A 33 26.67 5.63 -0.50
C GLU A 33 27.34 4.92 0.68
N ASN A 34 28.52 4.34 0.41
CA ASN A 34 29.33 3.66 1.42
C ASN A 34 30.24 4.65 2.17
N ASN A 35 30.06 4.73 3.47
CA ASN A 35 31.00 5.29 4.43
C ASN A 35 32.06 4.24 4.72
N GLU A 36 33.30 4.57 4.43
CA GLU A 36 34.44 3.73 4.76
C GLU A 36 35.35 4.51 5.70
N VAL A 37 35.84 3.84 6.75
CA VAL A 37 36.79 4.40 7.71
C VAL A 37 37.98 3.46 7.80
N THR A 38 39.19 4.02 7.73
CA THR A 38 40.45 3.29 7.94
C THR A 38 41.25 3.97 9.04
N ALA A 39 41.79 3.20 9.98
CA ALA A 39 42.53 3.72 11.13
C ALA A 39 43.81 2.92 11.39
N TYR A 40 44.86 3.58 11.86
CA TYR A 40 46.11 2.97 12.33
C TYR A 40 46.76 3.87 13.38
N VAL A 41 47.62 3.29 14.20
CA VAL A 41 48.45 3.99 15.19
C VAL A 41 49.89 4.08 14.69
N LYS A 42 50.52 5.23 14.92
CA LYS A 42 51.93 5.49 14.66
C LYS A 42 52.65 5.85 15.97
N ASP A 43 53.79 5.23 16.24
CA ASP A 43 54.60 5.53 17.42
C ASP A 43 55.55 6.73 17.17
N PRO A 44 56.19 7.30 18.22
CA PRO A 44 57.16 8.39 18.06
C PRO A 44 58.41 8.04 17.24
N ALA A 45 58.72 6.74 17.09
CA ALA A 45 59.81 6.26 16.25
C ALA A 45 59.40 6.12 14.78
N GLY A 46 58.12 6.32 14.46
CA GLY A 46 57.54 6.26 13.12
C GLY A 46 57.03 4.90 12.70
N ASN A 47 56.98 3.90 13.57
CA ASN A 47 56.42 2.58 13.24
C ASN A 47 54.89 2.63 13.20
N GLU A 48 54.31 1.98 12.20
CA GLU A 48 52.86 1.93 12.00
C GLU A 48 52.31 0.54 12.32
N SER A 49 51.12 0.50 12.92
CA SER A 49 50.34 -0.72 13.14
C SER A 49 49.56 -1.14 11.88
N ALA A 50 48.95 -2.33 11.93
CA ALA A 50 48.02 -2.76 10.89
C ALA A 50 46.80 -1.83 10.82
N LYS A 51 46.26 -1.63 9.62
CA LYS A 51 45.09 -0.79 9.41
C LYS A 51 43.82 -1.54 9.83
N GLY A 52 43.04 -0.95 10.74
CA GLY A 52 41.64 -1.30 10.97
C GLY A 52 40.76 -0.72 9.86
N LYS A 53 39.66 -1.39 9.55
CA LYS A 53 38.71 -0.98 8.51
C LYS A 53 37.29 -1.18 9.02
N ASP A 54 36.46 -0.16 8.87
CA ASP A 54 35.03 -0.19 9.16
C ASP A 54 34.26 0.37 7.97
N ALA A 55 33.07 -0.16 7.73
CA ALA A 55 32.23 0.23 6.60
C ALA A 55 30.75 0.21 6.96
N SER A 56 30.01 1.22 6.51
CA SER A 56 28.56 1.31 6.65
C SER A 56 27.95 2.02 5.44
N THR A 57 26.70 1.71 5.12
CA THR A 57 25.94 2.45 4.10
C THR A 57 25.10 3.52 4.77
N SER A 58 25.09 4.74 4.22
CA SER A 58 24.19 5.81 4.67
C SER A 58 22.74 5.46 4.31
N GLN A 59 21.84 5.58 5.29
CA GLN A 59 20.39 5.52 5.07
C GLN A 59 19.72 6.49 6.04
N THR A 60 19.37 7.67 5.57
CA THR A 60 18.89 8.80 6.36
C THR A 60 17.44 9.17 6.03
N GLY A 61 16.97 8.92 4.81
CA GLY A 61 15.59 9.18 4.39
C GLY A 61 14.65 7.98 4.51
N ASN A 62 13.50 8.16 5.18
CA ASN A 62 12.28 7.46 4.79
C ASN A 62 11.50 8.39 3.86
N SER A 63 11.11 7.91 2.67
CA SER A 63 10.25 8.71 1.80
C SER A 63 8.84 8.76 2.39
N THR A 64 8.27 9.97 2.48
CA THR A 64 6.86 10.19 2.86
C THR A 64 5.91 10.19 1.66
N ALA A 65 6.41 9.86 0.45
CA ALA A 65 5.59 9.75 -0.75
C ALA A 65 4.40 8.81 -0.51
N ALA A 66 3.20 9.29 -0.86
CA ALA A 66 1.97 8.55 -0.62
C ALA A 66 0.94 8.79 -1.73
N VAL A 67 0.09 7.77 -1.90
CA VAL A 67 -1.18 7.88 -2.63
C VAL A 67 -2.28 8.15 -1.60
N THR A 68 -3.06 9.20 -1.80
CA THR A 68 -4.12 9.62 -0.87
C THR A 68 -5.51 9.11 -1.26
N GLY A 69 -5.71 8.80 -2.53
CA GLY A 69 -7.00 8.35 -3.05
C GLY A 69 -6.90 7.81 -4.46
N VAL A 70 -7.86 6.97 -4.82
CA VAL A 70 -8.15 6.52 -6.19
C VAL A 70 -9.64 6.78 -6.39
N GLU A 71 -10.01 7.35 -7.52
CA GLU A 71 -11.40 7.64 -7.87
C GLU A 71 -11.62 7.29 -9.34
N LEU A 72 -12.52 6.33 -9.59
CA LEU A 72 -13.01 5.96 -10.91
C LEU A 72 -14.11 6.93 -11.33
N GLY A 73 -14.03 7.43 -12.55
CA GLY A 73 -15.02 8.37 -13.07
C GLY A 73 -15.75 7.87 -14.31
N GLY A 74 -16.54 8.77 -14.93
CA GLY A 74 -17.19 8.50 -16.20
C GLY A 74 -18.27 7.44 -16.09
N SER A 75 -18.12 6.33 -16.82
CA SER A 75 -19.13 5.25 -16.81
C SER A 75 -19.14 4.44 -15.51
N ALA A 76 -18.10 4.57 -14.67
CA ALA A 76 -18.00 3.87 -13.39
C ALA A 76 -18.31 4.78 -12.18
N ASP A 77 -18.68 6.05 -12.42
CA ASP A 77 -18.84 7.10 -11.40
C ASP A 77 -19.95 6.78 -10.36
N ASP A 78 -20.94 5.98 -10.76
CA ASP A 78 -22.01 5.53 -9.87
C ASP A 78 -21.70 4.20 -9.16
N GLY A 79 -20.48 3.67 -9.34
CA GLY A 79 -20.02 2.41 -8.78
C GLY A 79 -20.42 1.17 -9.59
N TYR A 80 -21.08 1.33 -10.74
CA TYR A 80 -21.52 0.23 -11.58
C TYR A 80 -21.07 0.41 -13.04
N LEU A 81 -20.86 -0.71 -13.74
CA LEU A 81 -20.71 -0.74 -15.19
C LEU A 81 -21.73 -1.71 -15.76
N ASN A 82 -22.77 -1.16 -16.39
CA ASN A 82 -23.88 -1.93 -16.92
C ASN A 82 -23.71 -2.30 -18.41
N ALA A 83 -24.57 -3.18 -18.92
CA ALA A 83 -24.53 -3.64 -20.32
C ALA A 83 -24.58 -2.50 -21.36
N LYS A 84 -25.24 -1.38 -21.04
CA LYS A 84 -25.35 -0.22 -21.92
C LYS A 84 -24.06 0.59 -21.94
N GLU A 85 -23.42 0.78 -20.79
CA GLU A 85 -22.11 1.43 -20.66
C GLU A 85 -21.00 0.62 -21.34
N VAL A 86 -21.05 -0.71 -21.21
CA VAL A 86 -20.05 -1.61 -21.81
C VAL A 86 -20.21 -1.74 -23.33
N GLY A 87 -21.42 -1.58 -23.87
CA GLY A 87 -21.66 -1.63 -25.32
C GLY A 87 -21.29 -2.97 -25.98
N GLY A 88 -21.18 -4.05 -25.20
CA GLY A 88 -20.76 -5.38 -25.67
C GLY A 88 -19.25 -5.55 -25.89
N GLN A 89 -18.42 -4.65 -25.35
CA GLN A 89 -16.97 -4.77 -25.37
C GLN A 89 -16.47 -5.70 -24.25
N ASP A 90 -15.29 -6.30 -24.43
CA ASP A 90 -14.64 -7.14 -23.41
C ASP A 90 -13.96 -6.33 -22.30
N SER A 91 -13.74 -5.04 -22.54
CA SER A 91 -13.26 -4.05 -21.56
C SER A 91 -13.82 -2.66 -21.86
N VAL A 92 -13.91 -1.83 -20.82
CA VAL A 92 -14.27 -0.41 -20.90
C VAL A 92 -13.11 0.43 -20.38
N SER A 93 -12.71 1.43 -21.15
CA SER A 93 -11.70 2.39 -20.69
C SER A 93 -12.35 3.40 -19.75
N VAL A 94 -11.91 3.42 -18.50
CA VAL A 94 -12.47 4.23 -17.42
C VAL A 94 -11.42 5.25 -16.98
N PRO A 95 -11.75 6.55 -16.92
CA PRO A 95 -10.84 7.54 -16.36
C PRO A 95 -10.66 7.29 -14.86
N VAL A 96 -9.41 7.40 -14.39
CA VAL A 96 -9.06 7.27 -12.97
C VAL A 96 -8.28 8.49 -12.53
N THR A 97 -8.64 9.04 -11.38
CA THR A 97 -7.92 10.11 -10.71
C THR A 97 -7.21 9.54 -9.49
N ILE A 98 -5.90 9.82 -9.37
CA ILE A 98 -5.06 9.31 -8.30
C ILE A 98 -4.49 10.51 -7.55
N GLY A 99 -4.83 10.64 -6.27
CA GLY A 99 -4.32 11.70 -5.40
C GLY A 99 -2.91 11.38 -4.89
N LEU A 100 -2.03 12.38 -4.89
CA LEU A 100 -0.64 12.28 -4.47
C LEU A 100 -0.35 13.24 -3.30
N ASN A 101 0.59 12.87 -2.42
CA ASN A 101 1.09 13.77 -1.37
C ASN A 101 2.48 13.35 -0.86
N GLY A 102 3.00 14.13 0.10
CA GLY A 102 4.30 13.87 0.73
C GLY A 102 5.45 14.19 -0.22
N ASP A 103 6.46 13.34 -0.27
CA ASP A 103 7.69 13.53 -1.08
C ASP A 103 7.54 13.11 -2.55
N VAL A 104 6.32 13.01 -3.08
CA VAL A 104 6.10 12.67 -4.50
C VAL A 104 6.64 13.81 -5.38
N LYS A 105 7.49 13.45 -6.34
CA LYS A 105 8.14 14.38 -7.27
C LYS A 105 8.21 13.80 -8.68
N GLU A 106 8.59 14.65 -9.62
CA GLU A 106 8.90 14.24 -10.99
C GLU A 106 9.90 13.07 -11.01
N GLY A 107 9.61 12.06 -11.82
CA GLY A 107 10.41 10.85 -11.95
C GLY A 107 10.06 9.74 -10.96
N ASP A 108 9.19 9.98 -9.97
CA ASP A 108 8.62 8.91 -9.13
C ASP A 108 7.73 7.96 -9.96
N THR A 109 7.56 6.72 -9.51
CA THR A 109 6.76 5.70 -10.24
C THR A 109 5.49 5.37 -9.47
N VAL A 110 4.33 5.56 -10.11
CA VAL A 110 3.03 5.10 -9.61
C VAL A 110 2.68 3.77 -10.28
N THR A 111 2.36 2.76 -9.48
CA THR A 111 1.89 1.45 -9.95
C THR A 111 0.38 1.37 -9.75
N ILE A 112 -0.32 1.06 -10.82
CA ILE A 112 -1.77 0.86 -10.87
C ILE A 112 -2.02 -0.63 -11.07
N ASP A 113 -2.84 -1.23 -10.22
CA ASP A 113 -3.22 -2.63 -10.23
C ASP A 113 -4.73 -2.74 -10.48
N VAL A 114 -5.11 -3.29 -11.63
CA VAL A 114 -6.50 -3.62 -11.97
C VAL A 114 -6.67 -5.12 -11.81
N ASN A 115 -7.18 -5.54 -10.65
CA ASN A 115 -7.45 -6.94 -10.30
C ASN A 115 -6.31 -7.94 -10.62
N GLY A 116 -5.07 -7.56 -10.35
CA GLY A 116 -3.84 -8.32 -10.59
C GLY A 116 -3.08 -7.94 -11.86
N THR A 117 -3.65 -7.08 -12.72
CA THR A 117 -2.97 -6.56 -13.91
C THR A 117 -2.27 -5.25 -13.58
N LEU A 118 -0.95 -5.25 -13.63
CA LEU A 118 -0.11 -4.12 -13.24
C LEU A 118 0.23 -3.22 -14.42
N SER A 119 0.14 -1.92 -14.20
CA SER A 119 0.58 -0.84 -15.08
C SER A 119 1.39 0.19 -14.29
N THR A 120 2.34 0.86 -14.92
CA THR A 120 3.18 1.87 -14.27
C THR A 120 3.09 3.21 -14.99
N HIS A 121 3.10 4.30 -14.22
CA HIS A 121 3.15 5.68 -14.69
C HIS A 121 4.31 6.42 -14.03
N THR A 122 5.10 7.13 -14.83
CA THR A 122 6.15 8.01 -14.31
C THR A 122 5.56 9.39 -14.05
N VAL A 123 5.66 9.86 -12.81
CA VAL A 123 5.16 11.16 -12.38
C VAL A 123 5.88 12.27 -13.15
N THR A 124 5.14 13.16 -13.78
CA THR A 124 5.65 14.37 -14.43
C THR A 124 5.76 15.54 -13.45
N ALA A 125 6.48 16.61 -13.82
CA ALA A 125 6.55 17.82 -13.00
C ALA A 125 5.18 18.44 -12.73
N ASP A 126 4.31 18.46 -13.74
CA ASP A 126 2.97 19.05 -13.63
C ASP A 126 2.08 18.24 -12.68
N GLU A 127 2.12 16.91 -12.75
CA GLU A 127 1.34 16.03 -11.86
C GLU A 127 1.82 16.10 -10.41
N ALA A 128 3.14 16.18 -10.20
CA ALA A 128 3.70 16.40 -8.86
C ALA A 128 3.23 17.73 -8.28
N ASN A 129 3.24 18.80 -9.08
CA ASN A 129 2.75 20.12 -8.65
C ASN A 129 1.23 20.12 -8.41
N ALA A 130 0.47 19.42 -9.26
CA ALA A 130 -0.98 19.29 -9.15
C ALA A 130 -1.42 18.34 -8.02
N HIS A 131 -0.50 17.55 -7.46
CA HIS A 131 -0.78 16.51 -6.47
C HIS A 131 -1.81 15.48 -6.97
N SER A 132 -1.85 15.25 -8.28
CA SER A 132 -2.84 14.39 -8.91
C SER A 132 -2.34 13.84 -10.24
N ILE A 133 -2.69 12.59 -10.52
CA ILE A 133 -2.56 11.96 -11.84
C ILE A 133 -3.95 11.65 -12.36
N THR A 134 -4.20 11.99 -13.62
CA THR A 134 -5.38 11.54 -14.37
C THR A 134 -4.93 10.56 -15.44
N ALA A 135 -5.42 9.32 -15.36
CA ALA A 135 -5.11 8.28 -16.31
C ALA A 135 -6.39 7.60 -16.80
N SER A 136 -6.25 6.59 -17.64
CA SER A 136 -7.35 5.69 -17.99
C SER A 136 -6.91 4.25 -17.78
N VAL A 137 -7.81 3.46 -17.24
CA VAL A 137 -7.61 2.03 -16.98
C VAL A 137 -8.68 1.24 -17.71
N ASP A 138 -8.29 0.10 -18.27
CA ASP A 138 -9.25 -0.79 -18.90
C ASP A 138 -9.85 -1.72 -17.85
N ILE A 139 -11.14 -1.56 -17.59
CA ILE A 139 -11.91 -2.41 -16.68
C ILE A 139 -12.45 -3.59 -17.49
N PRO A 140 -12.09 -4.85 -17.17
CA PRO A 140 -12.61 -6.01 -17.86
C PRO A 140 -14.11 -6.14 -17.62
N SER A 141 -14.88 -6.31 -18.69
CA SER A 141 -16.35 -6.39 -18.67
C SER A 141 -16.90 -7.70 -19.23
N SER A 142 -16.01 -8.68 -19.45
CA SER A 142 -16.36 -10.00 -19.97
C SER A 142 -17.16 -10.88 -19.01
N GLN A 143 -17.17 -10.53 -17.71
CA GLN A 143 -17.91 -11.23 -16.66
C GLN A 143 -18.41 -10.23 -15.62
N ASP A 144 -19.55 -10.56 -15.02
CA ASP A 144 -20.09 -9.79 -13.90
C ASP A 144 -19.25 -10.02 -12.64
N GLY A 145 -19.11 -8.98 -11.82
CA GLY A 145 -18.36 -9.03 -10.57
C GLY A 145 -17.70 -7.70 -10.17
N THR A 146 -17.10 -7.70 -8.98
CA THR A 146 -16.35 -6.54 -8.48
C THR A 146 -14.97 -6.50 -9.10
N VAL A 147 -14.62 -5.38 -9.72
CA VAL A 147 -13.27 -5.05 -10.15
C VAL A 147 -12.70 -4.02 -9.19
N VAL A 148 -11.55 -4.34 -8.58
CA VAL A 148 -10.84 -3.43 -7.68
C VAL A 148 -9.66 -2.83 -8.42
N VAL A 149 -9.57 -1.49 -8.41
CA VAL A 149 -8.45 -0.72 -8.92
C VAL A 149 -7.66 -0.17 -7.73
N LYS A 150 -6.40 -0.58 -7.62
CA LYS A 150 -5.50 -0.11 -6.57
C LYS A 150 -4.41 0.75 -7.19
N ALA A 151 -4.01 1.81 -6.51
CA ALA A 151 -2.82 2.56 -6.85
C ALA A 151 -1.86 2.56 -5.67
N SER A 152 -0.57 2.54 -5.98
CA SER A 152 0.52 2.68 -5.02
C SER A 152 1.63 3.52 -5.64
N VAL A 153 2.40 4.22 -4.82
CA VAL A 153 3.54 5.04 -5.30
C VAL A 153 4.85 4.48 -4.76
N THR A 154 5.85 4.47 -5.62
CA THR A 154 7.23 4.15 -5.30
C THR A 154 8.09 5.37 -5.62
N ALA A 155 8.69 5.97 -4.59
CA ALA A 155 9.61 7.09 -4.78
C ALA A 155 10.93 6.60 -5.40
N THR A 156 11.45 7.29 -6.40
CA THR A 156 12.64 6.88 -7.18
C THR A 156 13.97 7.14 -6.46
N ALA A 157 13.98 7.24 -5.14
CA ALA A 157 15.23 7.39 -4.40
C ALA A 157 15.89 6.01 -4.21
N THR A 158 17.09 5.84 -4.79
CA THR A 158 18.00 4.74 -4.47
C THR A 158 18.20 4.65 -2.96
N GLY A 159 17.61 3.65 -2.31
CA GLY A 159 17.76 3.41 -0.87
C GLY A 159 16.57 3.79 0.02
N ASN A 160 15.53 4.44 -0.52
CA ASN A 160 14.31 4.69 0.25
C ASN A 160 13.29 3.57 0.00
N THR A 161 13.00 2.77 1.02
CA THR A 161 11.77 1.97 1.04
C THR A 161 10.57 2.93 1.11
N PRO A 162 9.67 2.94 0.10
CA PRO A 162 8.43 3.70 0.23
C PRO A 162 7.66 3.19 1.45
N ALA A 163 7.05 4.09 2.21
CA ALA A 163 5.97 3.66 3.08
C ALA A 163 4.90 3.01 2.18
N ALA A 164 4.42 1.82 2.57
CA ALA A 164 3.39 1.10 1.83
C ALA A 164 2.09 1.90 1.83
N ASN A 165 1.94 2.80 0.88
CA ASN A 165 0.84 3.74 0.78
C ASN A 165 0.08 3.39 -0.51
N SER A 166 -1.02 2.66 -0.32
CA SER A 166 -1.93 2.30 -1.39
C SER A 166 -3.32 2.81 -1.07
N ALA A 167 -3.97 3.36 -2.09
CA ALA A 167 -5.39 3.62 -2.08
C ALA A 167 -6.06 2.77 -3.16
N GLN A 168 -7.37 2.60 -3.06
CA GLN A 168 -8.12 1.76 -3.98
C GLN A 168 -9.53 2.31 -4.15
N ASP A 169 -10.10 1.97 -5.29
CA ASP A 169 -11.51 2.16 -5.62
C ASP A 169 -12.03 0.89 -6.30
N ASP A 170 -13.33 0.69 -6.31
CA ASP A 170 -13.96 -0.49 -6.91
C ASP A 170 -15.21 -0.15 -7.69
N VAL A 171 -15.46 -0.96 -8.71
CA VAL A 171 -16.65 -0.87 -9.56
C VAL A 171 -17.24 -2.26 -9.74
N ILE A 172 -18.56 -2.33 -9.74
CA ILE A 172 -19.30 -3.56 -9.99
C ILE A 172 -19.68 -3.62 -11.46
N VAL A 173 -19.13 -4.60 -12.18
CA VAL A 173 -19.55 -4.91 -13.54
C VAL A 173 -20.83 -5.77 -13.48
N ASP A 174 -21.90 -5.29 -14.08
CA ASP A 174 -23.20 -5.97 -14.21
C ASP A 174 -23.72 -5.83 -15.65
N THR A 175 -23.16 -6.66 -16.53
CA THR A 175 -23.55 -6.74 -17.95
C THR A 175 -24.66 -7.77 -18.19
N GLY A 176 -24.97 -8.56 -17.17
CA GLY A 176 -26.01 -9.57 -17.18
C GLY A 176 -27.43 -9.02 -17.05
N VAL A 177 -28.37 -9.94 -16.87
CA VAL A 177 -29.76 -9.58 -16.54
C VAL A 177 -29.83 -9.34 -15.03
N PRO A 178 -30.50 -8.28 -14.53
CA PRO A 178 -30.62 -8.05 -13.09
C PRO A 178 -31.12 -9.29 -12.32
N GLY A 179 -30.28 -9.81 -11.42
CA GLY A 179 -30.53 -11.04 -10.64
C GLY A 179 -29.97 -12.33 -11.24
N ASP A 180 -29.16 -12.25 -12.30
CA ASP A 180 -28.23 -13.29 -12.72
C ASP A 180 -27.02 -13.29 -11.77
N VAL A 181 -26.76 -14.40 -11.08
CA VAL A 181 -25.63 -14.54 -10.15
C VAL A 181 -24.64 -15.61 -10.60
N ASN A 182 -24.91 -16.28 -11.72
CA ASN A 182 -24.11 -17.39 -12.24
C ASN A 182 -23.56 -17.12 -13.64
N GLY A 183 -23.78 -15.91 -14.19
CA GLY A 183 -23.14 -15.44 -15.42
C GLY A 183 -23.65 -16.13 -16.69
N ASP A 184 -24.83 -16.75 -16.63
CA ASP A 184 -25.43 -17.47 -17.77
C ASP A 184 -26.32 -16.58 -18.66
N LYS A 185 -26.38 -15.29 -18.34
CA LYS A 185 -27.18 -14.25 -19.00
C LYS A 185 -28.68 -14.48 -18.86
N THR A 186 -29.10 -15.21 -17.82
CA THR A 186 -30.51 -15.42 -17.47
C THR A 186 -30.78 -14.93 -16.07
N ARG A 187 -31.95 -14.30 -15.86
CA ARG A 187 -32.41 -13.99 -14.51
C ARG A 187 -32.62 -15.30 -13.78
N MET A 188 -31.79 -15.60 -12.76
CA MET A 188 -32.13 -16.66 -11.83
C MET A 188 -33.51 -16.31 -11.27
N ALA A 189 -34.49 -17.19 -11.49
CA ALA A 189 -35.79 -17.00 -10.88
C ALA A 189 -35.54 -16.81 -9.39
N GLN A 190 -35.91 -15.65 -8.82
CA GLN A 190 -36.01 -15.49 -7.38
C GLN A 190 -36.74 -16.74 -6.91
N THR A 191 -36.01 -17.62 -6.22
CA THR A 191 -36.66 -18.72 -5.56
C THR A 191 -37.47 -18.03 -4.49
N THR A 192 -38.73 -17.74 -4.82
CA THR A 192 -39.74 -17.37 -3.85
C THR A 192 -39.94 -18.66 -3.06
N THR A 193 -39.00 -18.93 -2.14
CA THR A 193 -39.29 -19.79 -1.02
C THR A 193 -40.38 -19.04 -0.26
N ALA A 194 -41.62 -19.33 -0.64
CA ALA A 194 -42.77 -18.94 0.14
C ALA A 194 -42.44 -19.33 1.59
N PRO A 195 -42.62 -18.42 2.58
CA PRO A 195 -42.43 -18.80 3.97
C PRO A 195 -43.25 -20.07 4.22
N PRO A 196 -42.70 -21.07 4.94
CA PRO A 196 -43.39 -22.34 5.14
C PRO A 196 -44.80 -22.04 5.64
N LYS A 197 -45.82 -22.50 4.90
CA LYS A 197 -47.21 -22.42 5.36
C LYS A 197 -47.25 -23.00 6.77
N THR A 198 -47.46 -22.16 7.77
CA THR A 198 -47.64 -22.59 9.15
C THR A 198 -48.84 -23.53 9.17
N VAL A 199 -48.59 -24.85 9.23
CA VAL A 199 -49.62 -25.84 9.52
C VAL A 199 -50.06 -25.57 10.95
N ARG A 200 -51.19 -24.87 11.09
CA ARG A 200 -51.82 -24.57 12.36
C ARG A 200 -52.37 -25.88 12.93
N ARG A 201 -51.51 -26.67 13.58
CA ARG A 201 -51.95 -27.83 14.37
C ARG A 201 -52.75 -27.28 15.53
N LYS A 202 -54.05 -27.60 15.60
CA LYS A 202 -54.89 -27.34 16.77
C LYS A 202 -54.26 -28.10 17.95
N SER A 203 -53.55 -27.41 18.83
CA SER A 203 -53.17 -27.96 20.13
C SER A 203 -54.40 -28.00 21.01
N ALA A 204 -54.85 -29.21 21.35
CA ALA A 204 -55.81 -29.42 22.42
C ALA A 204 -55.10 -29.11 23.75
N SER A 205 -55.45 -27.98 24.38
CA SER A 205 -55.00 -27.63 25.72
C SER A 205 -55.79 -28.46 26.73
N LYS A 206 -55.13 -29.42 27.39
CA LYS A 206 -55.64 -30.09 28.59
C LYS A 206 -55.06 -29.36 29.79
N THR A 207 -55.92 -28.62 30.48
CA THR A 207 -55.62 -27.90 31.74
C THR A 207 -55.06 -28.87 32.78
N ALA A 208 -53.88 -28.56 33.31
CA ALA A 208 -53.38 -29.11 34.57
C ALA A 208 -52.92 -27.93 35.44
N GLU A 209 -53.73 -27.68 36.45
CA GLU A 209 -53.64 -26.62 37.44
C GLU A 209 -52.66 -27.05 38.54
N ILE A 210 -51.59 -26.28 38.75
CA ILE A 210 -50.74 -26.37 39.95
C ILE A 210 -50.44 -24.95 40.41
N MET A 211 -51.32 -24.40 41.24
CA MET A 211 -51.07 -23.15 41.97
C MET A 211 -50.27 -23.46 43.23
N HIS A 212 -49.10 -22.82 43.33
CA HIS A 212 -48.19 -22.90 44.45
C HIS A 212 -48.79 -22.29 45.72
N SER A 213 -48.48 -22.94 46.85
CA SER A 213 -48.80 -22.54 48.22
C SER A 213 -48.05 -21.26 48.61
N THR A 214 -48.80 -20.22 48.98
CA THR A 214 -48.28 -19.05 49.69
C THR A 214 -48.72 -19.14 51.15
N GLN A 215 -47.73 -19.24 52.03
CA GLN A 215 -47.84 -19.17 53.49
C GLN A 215 -48.47 -17.84 53.92
N LEU A 216 -49.40 -17.90 54.88
CA LEU A 216 -49.84 -16.76 55.70
C LEU A 216 -49.60 -17.15 57.16
N THR A 217 -48.86 -16.31 57.88
CA THR A 217 -48.86 -16.20 59.35
C THR A 217 -50.25 -16.12 59.94
#